data_AF-K6U5Q6-F1
#
_entry.id   AF-K6U5Q6-F1
#
_cell.length_a   1.000
_cell.length_b   1.000
_cell.length_c   1.000
_cell.angle_alpha   90.00
_cell.angle_beta   90.00
_cell.angle_gamma   90.00
#
_symmetry.space_group_name_H-M   'P 1'
#
loop_
_entity.id
_entity.type
_entity.pdbx_description
1 polymer ?
#
loop_
_entity_poly.entity_id
_entity_poly.type
_entity_poly.pdbx_seq_one_letter_code
_entity_poly.pdbx_strand_id
1 'polypeptide(L)'
;MKVIIIGGGWAGCAAALSSKKAGADVTIIEKTDLLLGLGNVGGIMRNNGRYTAAEELIALGCGELIEITDRISTHTNIDFPGHKHASLYNVNTIEGEVSKYLKSLGINLMMESRVNDIDFDGQKIKGVYLSDGTYIEGDVFIETTGTTGPMGNCMRYGNGCSMCVLRCPAFGPRISISERCGVSDIQGERGDDILGAFSGSCKLAKESLSDEIRDELNSKGVVILKIPKEDINYDKLSTKVCQQYALKEFAENIILLDTGHAVYSKGQDII
;
A
#
# COMPACT_ATOMS: atom_id res chain seq x y z
N MET A 1 6.01 22.96 17.40
CA MET A 1 4.98 22.66 16.39
C MET A 1 4.74 21.16 16.41
N LYS A 2 3.50 20.76 16.66
CA LYS A 2 3.06 19.36 16.71
C LYS A 2 2.34 19.00 15.41
N VAL A 3 2.90 18.06 14.66
CA VAL A 3 2.36 17.56 13.39
C VAL A 3 1.72 16.20 13.64
N ILE A 4 0.44 16.09 13.32
CA ILE A 4 -0.34 14.86 13.41
C ILE A 4 -0.50 14.28 12.00
N ILE A 5 -0.07 13.04 11.82
CA ILE A 5 -0.18 12.32 10.55
C ILE A 5 -1.22 11.23 10.74
N ILE A 6 -2.26 11.27 9.92
CA ILE A 6 -3.40 10.36 10.01
C ILE A 6 -3.22 9.30 8.92
N GLY A 7 -2.80 8.09 9.31
CA GLY A 7 -2.44 7.00 8.42
C GLY A 7 -0.93 6.74 8.39
N GLY A 8 -0.54 5.49 8.62
CA GLY A 8 0.85 5.02 8.65
C GLY A 8 1.33 4.40 7.34
N GLY A 9 0.71 4.73 6.20
CA GLY A 9 1.14 4.24 4.88
C GLY A 9 2.50 4.82 4.44
N TRP A 10 2.94 4.50 3.21
CA TRP A 10 4.18 5.07 2.64
C TRP A 10 4.20 6.60 2.67
N ALA A 11 3.09 7.23 2.27
CA ALA A 11 2.97 8.68 2.30
C ALA A 11 3.04 9.25 3.72
N GLY A 12 2.37 8.60 4.69
CA GLY A 12 2.40 9.01 6.10
C GLY A 12 3.80 8.90 6.71
N CYS A 13 4.50 7.80 6.44
CA CYS A 13 5.88 7.61 6.87
C CYS A 13 6.81 8.67 6.26
N ALA A 14 6.69 8.96 4.96
CA ALA A 14 7.50 9.97 4.28
C ALA A 14 7.21 11.39 4.80
N ALA A 15 5.93 11.72 5.02
CA ALA A 15 5.51 12.98 5.63
C ALA A 15 6.06 13.14 7.06
N ALA A 16 6.10 12.05 7.82
CA ALA A 16 6.64 12.03 9.18
C ALA A 16 8.14 12.33 9.20
N LEU A 17 8.89 11.67 8.33
CA LEU A 17 10.33 11.92 8.17
C LEU A 17 10.60 13.38 7.80
N SER A 18 9.89 13.88 6.79
CA SER A 18 10.06 15.26 6.32
C SER A 18 9.73 16.28 7.41
N SER A 19 8.62 16.07 8.13
CA SER A 19 8.22 16.94 9.25
C SER A 19 9.23 16.88 10.40
N LYS A 20 9.76 15.69 10.70
CA LYS A 20 10.73 15.50 11.77
C LYS A 20 12.06 16.18 11.46
N LYS A 21 12.53 16.08 10.21
CA LYS A 21 13.72 16.80 9.72
C LYS A 21 13.57 18.31 9.79
N ALA A 22 12.36 18.82 9.58
CA ALA A 22 12.02 20.22 9.77
C ALA A 22 11.95 20.66 11.25
N GLY A 23 12.21 19.75 12.20
CA GLY A 23 12.26 20.05 13.64
C GLY A 23 10.90 19.96 14.35
N ALA A 24 9.87 19.38 13.71
CA ALA A 24 8.57 19.22 14.35
C ALA A 24 8.56 18.08 15.38
N ASP A 25 7.64 18.18 16.33
CA ASP A 25 7.18 17.03 17.12
C ASP A 25 6.12 16.29 16.31
N VAL A 26 6.30 14.99 16.09
CA VAL A 26 5.54 14.23 15.08
C VAL A 26 4.90 13.01 15.71
N THR A 27 3.60 12.87 15.50
CA THR A 27 2.84 11.66 15.84
C THR A 27 2.17 11.11 14.59
N ILE A 28 2.41 9.82 14.30
CA ILE A 28 1.63 9.05 13.33
C ILE A 28 0.53 8.31 14.09
N ILE A 29 -0.71 8.43 13.62
CA ILE A 29 -1.86 7.69 14.11
C ILE A 29 -2.24 6.67 13.03
N GLU A 30 -2.05 5.39 13.31
CA GLU A 30 -2.33 4.28 12.41
C GLU A 30 -3.40 3.37 13.00
N LYS A 31 -4.44 3.07 12.21
CA LYS A 31 -5.59 2.29 12.67
C LYS A 31 -5.25 0.81 12.90
N THR A 32 -4.22 0.31 12.24
CA THR A 32 -3.79 -1.10 12.32
C THR A 32 -2.58 -1.27 13.23
N ASP A 33 -2.19 -2.51 13.43
CA ASP A 33 -0.97 -2.96 14.11
C ASP A 33 0.29 -2.90 13.22
N LEU A 34 0.17 -2.49 11.95
CA LEU A 34 1.29 -2.44 10.99
C LEU A 34 1.34 -1.10 10.24
N LEU A 35 2.54 -0.55 10.08
CA LEU A 35 2.75 0.53 9.12
C LEU A 35 2.66 0.03 7.66
N LEU A 36 2.70 0.95 6.69
CA LEU A 36 2.84 0.74 5.24
C LEU A 36 1.62 0.18 4.50
N GLY A 37 0.64 -0.40 5.19
CA GLY A 37 -0.60 -0.91 4.58
C GLY A 37 -0.32 -1.91 3.45
N LEU A 38 -0.72 -1.56 2.20
CA LEU A 38 -0.48 -2.40 1.02
C LEU A 38 1.00 -2.58 0.66
N GLY A 39 1.89 -1.77 1.24
CA GLY A 39 3.34 -1.98 1.20
C GLY A 39 3.76 -3.35 1.76
N ASN A 40 2.97 -3.95 2.65
CA ASN A 40 3.26 -5.28 3.20
C ASN A 40 2.81 -6.45 2.29
N VAL A 41 2.42 -6.14 1.05
CA VAL A 41 1.98 -7.14 0.06
C VAL A 41 2.72 -6.96 -1.26
N GLY A 42 2.78 -5.73 -1.79
CA GLY A 42 3.25 -5.48 -3.14
C GLY A 42 4.75 -5.75 -3.36
N GLY A 43 5.62 -5.25 -2.49
CA GLY A 43 7.06 -5.53 -2.55
C GLY A 43 7.84 -4.91 -3.73
N ILE A 44 7.19 -4.29 -4.72
CA ILE A 44 7.85 -3.86 -5.96
C ILE A 44 8.31 -2.39 -5.86
N MET A 45 9.61 -2.16 -6.02
CA MET A 45 10.25 -0.84 -6.12
C MET A 45 11.16 -0.78 -7.34
N ARG A 46 11.72 0.41 -7.62
CA ARG A 46 12.74 0.65 -8.65
C ARG A 46 12.35 0.29 -10.09
N ASN A 47 11.08 0.00 -10.38
CA ASN A 47 10.62 -0.34 -11.73
C ASN A 47 10.09 0.88 -12.48
N ASN A 48 10.41 1.02 -13.77
CA ASN A 48 9.91 2.08 -14.65
C ASN A 48 9.88 3.46 -13.95
N GLY A 49 8.71 4.12 -13.91
CA GLY A 49 8.53 5.42 -13.25
C GLY A 49 8.75 5.42 -11.73
N ARG A 50 8.65 4.26 -11.04
CA ARG A 50 9.04 4.19 -9.62
C ARG A 50 10.55 4.38 -9.43
N TYR A 51 11.35 4.08 -10.45
CA TYR A 51 12.78 4.40 -10.43
C TYR A 51 12.99 5.91 -10.41
N THR A 52 12.38 6.63 -11.36
CA THR A 52 12.48 8.09 -11.44
C THR A 52 11.99 8.76 -10.16
N ALA A 53 10.82 8.37 -9.65
CA ALA A 53 10.29 8.92 -8.40
C ALA A 53 11.21 8.65 -7.21
N ALA A 54 11.86 7.48 -7.15
CA ALA A 54 12.82 7.17 -6.10
C ALA A 54 14.07 8.05 -6.17
N GLU A 55 14.63 8.27 -7.38
CA GLU A 55 15.78 9.16 -7.59
C GLU A 55 15.45 10.62 -7.26
N GLU A 56 14.25 11.08 -7.62
CA GLU A 56 13.78 12.43 -7.25
C GLU A 56 13.64 12.58 -5.73
N LEU A 57 13.07 11.60 -5.04
CA LEU A 57 12.96 11.61 -3.56
C LEU A 57 14.34 11.64 -2.89
N ILE A 58 15.30 10.87 -3.41
CA ILE A 58 16.69 10.88 -2.92
C ILE A 58 17.31 12.26 -3.13
N ALA A 59 17.18 12.85 -4.33
CA ALA A 59 17.72 14.17 -4.64
C ALA A 59 17.09 15.29 -3.79
N LEU A 60 15.82 15.15 -3.41
CA LEU A 60 15.12 16.06 -2.50
C LEU A 60 15.47 15.83 -1.02
N GLY A 61 16.35 14.87 -0.71
CA GLY A 61 16.82 14.60 0.64
C GLY A 61 15.88 13.74 1.48
N CYS A 62 14.98 12.97 0.84
CA CYS A 62 14.02 12.06 1.48
C CYS A 62 14.19 10.60 1.01
N GLY A 63 15.44 10.16 0.83
CA GLY A 63 15.80 8.85 0.30
C GLY A 63 15.68 7.68 1.27
N GLU A 64 15.52 7.89 2.57
CA GLU A 64 15.81 6.82 3.55
C GLU A 64 14.82 5.65 3.50
N LEU A 65 13.56 5.90 3.17
CA LEU A 65 12.60 4.82 2.95
C LEU A 65 12.95 3.99 1.70
N ILE A 66 13.52 4.62 0.67
CA ILE A 66 14.01 3.95 -0.53
C ILE A 66 15.26 3.13 -0.19
N GLU A 67 16.20 3.69 0.55
CA GLU A 67 17.40 3.00 1.01
C GLU A 67 17.06 1.76 1.85
N ILE A 68 16.02 1.85 2.70
CA ILE A 68 15.51 0.69 3.44
C ILE A 68 14.98 -0.36 2.46
N THR A 69 14.14 0.01 1.49
CA THR A 69 13.61 -0.99 0.53
C THR A 69 14.70 -1.62 -0.32
N ASP A 70 15.70 -0.85 -0.74
CA ASP A 70 16.84 -1.35 -1.50
C ASP A 70 17.66 -2.33 -0.66
N ARG A 71 17.97 -1.97 0.59
CA ARG A 71 18.76 -2.81 1.49
C ARG A 71 18.12 -4.18 1.75
N ILE A 72 16.79 -4.22 1.87
CA ILE A 72 16.06 -5.47 2.18
C ILE A 72 15.47 -6.14 0.92
N SER A 73 15.89 -5.70 -0.26
CA SER A 73 15.50 -6.34 -1.52
C SER A 73 16.00 -7.77 -1.59
N THR A 74 15.07 -8.71 -1.70
CA THR A 74 15.35 -10.13 -1.95
C THR A 74 15.89 -10.31 -3.36
N HIS A 75 15.34 -9.55 -4.32
CA HIS A 75 15.74 -9.58 -5.72
C HIS A 75 15.89 -8.15 -6.24
N THR A 76 16.85 -7.95 -7.15
CA THR A 76 17.08 -6.66 -7.81
C THR A 76 17.32 -6.87 -9.30
N ASN A 77 17.06 -5.82 -10.08
CA ASN A 77 17.24 -5.83 -11.54
C ASN A 77 16.49 -6.98 -12.24
N ILE A 78 15.25 -7.23 -11.82
CA ILE A 78 14.39 -8.24 -12.45
C ILE A 78 13.44 -7.60 -13.48
N ASP A 79 13.15 -8.36 -14.52
CA ASP A 79 12.18 -7.97 -15.56
C ASP A 79 10.98 -8.91 -15.53
N PHE A 80 9.79 -8.35 -15.66
CA PHE A 80 8.54 -9.10 -15.86
C PHE A 80 7.60 -8.30 -16.77
N PRO A 81 6.49 -8.87 -17.28
CA PRO A 81 5.66 -8.19 -18.27
C PRO A 81 5.25 -6.77 -17.87
N GLY A 82 5.66 -5.77 -18.65
CA GLY A 82 5.40 -4.35 -18.40
C GLY A 82 6.34 -3.67 -17.40
N HIS A 83 7.29 -4.39 -16.79
CA HIS A 83 8.13 -3.91 -15.70
C HIS A 83 9.60 -4.23 -15.95
N LYS A 84 10.43 -3.19 -15.99
CA LYS A 84 11.87 -3.32 -16.14
C LYS A 84 12.61 -3.00 -14.85
N HIS A 85 13.77 -3.62 -14.66
CA HIS A 85 14.75 -3.31 -13.61
C HIS A 85 14.14 -3.22 -12.19
N ALA A 86 13.12 -4.03 -11.93
CA ALA A 86 12.40 -4.00 -10.67
C ALA A 86 13.28 -4.55 -9.53
N SER A 87 13.05 -4.03 -8.33
CA SER A 87 13.55 -4.59 -7.08
C SER A 87 12.38 -5.06 -6.23
N LEU A 88 12.53 -6.23 -5.61
CA LEU A 88 11.52 -6.88 -4.79
C LEU A 88 11.96 -6.88 -3.33
N TYR A 89 11.43 -5.98 -2.51
CA TYR A 89 11.71 -5.93 -1.08
C TYR A 89 10.97 -7.01 -0.30
N ASN A 90 11.58 -7.48 0.78
CA ASN A 90 10.98 -8.48 1.64
C ASN A 90 9.83 -7.89 2.48
N VAL A 91 8.59 -8.22 2.10
CA VAL A 91 7.37 -7.68 2.71
C VAL A 91 7.14 -8.12 4.16
N ASN A 92 7.82 -9.17 4.63
CA ASN A 92 7.72 -9.61 6.02
C ASN A 92 8.64 -8.82 6.97
N THR A 93 9.65 -8.15 6.41
CA THR A 93 10.67 -7.43 7.19
C THR A 93 10.55 -5.92 7.09
N ILE A 94 9.93 -5.42 6.00
CA ILE A 94 9.88 -3.98 5.69
C ILE A 94 9.22 -3.15 6.80
N GLU A 95 8.12 -3.63 7.35
CA GLU A 95 7.38 -2.90 8.39
C GLU A 95 8.26 -2.69 9.62
N GLY A 96 8.92 -3.74 10.08
CA GLY A 96 9.79 -3.69 11.25
C GLY A 96 10.99 -2.77 11.05
N GLU A 97 11.58 -2.76 9.86
CA GLU A 97 12.70 -1.88 9.52
C GLU A 97 12.28 -0.41 9.48
N VAL A 98 11.13 -0.09 8.85
CA VAL A 98 10.60 1.27 8.82
C VAL A 98 10.17 1.72 10.21
N SER A 99 9.46 0.89 10.97
CA SER A 99 8.99 1.18 12.32
C SER A 99 10.16 1.50 13.26
N LYS A 100 11.23 0.67 13.24
CA LYS A 100 12.46 0.94 14.01
C LYS A 100 13.11 2.24 13.59
N TYR A 101 13.21 2.51 12.29
CA TYR A 101 13.82 3.74 11.78
C TYR A 101 13.06 4.98 12.25
N LEU A 102 11.74 5.01 12.08
CA LEU A 102 10.90 6.14 12.54
C LEU A 102 11.01 6.35 14.05
N LYS A 103 10.95 5.28 14.85
CA LYS A 103 11.12 5.36 16.31
C LYS A 103 12.51 5.88 16.70
N SER A 104 13.56 5.49 15.98
CA SER A 104 14.93 5.94 16.26
C SER A 104 15.10 7.46 16.09
N LEU A 105 14.27 8.08 15.25
CA LEU A 105 14.22 9.52 15.08
C LEU A 105 13.38 10.24 16.13
N GLY A 106 12.74 9.51 17.06
CA GLY A 106 11.82 10.07 18.05
C GLY A 106 10.49 10.52 17.43
N ILE A 107 10.03 9.82 16.39
CA ILE A 107 8.65 9.95 15.89
C ILE A 107 7.75 9.05 16.74
N ASN A 108 6.67 9.62 17.28
CA ASN A 108 5.71 8.86 18.07
C ASN A 108 4.78 8.07 17.15
N LEU A 109 4.62 6.77 17.42
CA LEU A 109 3.77 5.88 16.63
C LEU A 109 2.59 5.42 17.51
N MET A 110 1.41 5.96 17.25
CA MET A 110 0.16 5.53 17.87
C MET A 110 -0.52 4.50 16.97
N MET A 111 -0.18 3.24 17.20
CA MET A 111 -0.74 2.09 16.48
C MET A 111 -2.12 1.72 17.04
N GLU A 112 -2.87 0.91 16.29
CA GLU A 112 -4.22 0.43 16.67
C GLU A 112 -5.17 1.56 17.10
N SER A 113 -4.93 2.76 16.57
CA SER A 113 -5.59 3.99 16.94
C SER A 113 -6.32 4.53 15.72
N ARG A 114 -7.65 4.43 15.71
CA ARG A 114 -8.46 4.89 14.57
C ARG A 114 -9.02 6.28 14.83
N VAL A 115 -8.58 7.26 14.05
CA VAL A 115 -9.26 8.57 13.98
C VAL A 115 -10.66 8.37 13.39
N ASN A 116 -11.69 8.90 14.05
CA ASN A 116 -13.07 8.82 13.58
C ASN A 116 -13.74 10.17 13.33
N ASP A 117 -13.21 11.24 13.91
CA ASP A 117 -13.72 12.60 13.75
C ASP A 117 -12.61 13.64 13.98
N ILE A 118 -12.94 14.90 13.71
CA ILE A 118 -12.03 16.05 13.90
C ILE A 118 -12.72 17.22 14.59
N ASP A 119 -11.94 18.02 15.31
CA ASP A 119 -12.38 19.34 15.78
C ASP A 119 -12.03 20.39 14.72
N PHE A 120 -13.03 20.77 13.93
CA PHE A 120 -12.91 21.75 12.84
C PHE A 120 -13.94 22.86 13.02
N ASP A 121 -13.48 24.11 13.10
CA ASP A 121 -14.35 25.28 13.31
C ASP A 121 -14.78 25.97 12.00
N GLY A 122 -14.55 25.33 10.86
CA GLY A 122 -14.82 25.87 9.53
C GLY A 122 -13.61 26.53 8.87
N GLN A 123 -12.55 26.82 9.63
CA GLN A 123 -11.30 27.39 9.09
C GLN A 123 -10.06 26.65 9.54
N LYS A 124 -10.03 26.16 10.79
CA LYS A 124 -8.87 25.51 11.38
C LYS A 124 -9.24 24.18 12.03
N ILE A 125 -8.40 23.17 11.79
CA ILE A 125 -8.42 21.91 12.56
C ILE A 125 -7.63 22.14 13.86
N LYS A 126 -8.24 21.83 15.00
CA LYS A 126 -7.64 21.97 16.33
C LYS A 126 -7.15 20.63 16.88
N GLY A 127 -7.81 19.55 16.49
CA GLY A 127 -7.48 18.22 16.94
C GLY A 127 -8.27 17.13 16.24
N VAL A 128 -7.97 15.89 16.59
CA VAL A 128 -8.65 14.69 16.10
C VAL A 128 -9.24 13.91 17.26
N TYR A 129 -10.36 13.24 17.00
CA TYR A 129 -10.97 12.28 17.92
C TYR A 129 -10.67 10.86 17.47
N LEU A 130 -10.25 10.03 18.41
CA LEU A 130 -10.08 8.60 18.21
C LEU A 130 -11.38 7.84 18.50
N SER A 131 -11.46 6.61 18.01
CA SER A 131 -12.63 5.75 18.20
C SER A 131 -12.94 5.37 19.65
N ASP A 132 -11.97 5.51 20.55
CA ASP A 132 -12.14 5.30 21.99
C ASP A 132 -12.58 6.59 22.74
N GLY A 133 -12.75 7.70 22.03
CA GLY A 133 -13.08 9.01 22.59
C GLY A 133 -11.88 9.88 22.96
N THR A 134 -10.64 9.39 22.81
CA THR A 134 -9.43 10.17 23.06
C THR A 134 -9.37 11.37 22.10
N TYR A 135 -9.11 12.55 22.65
CA TYR A 135 -8.86 13.77 21.87
C TYR A 135 -7.36 14.06 21.78
N ILE A 136 -6.88 14.35 20.58
CA ILE A 136 -5.48 14.69 20.31
C ILE A 136 -5.41 16.05 19.63
N GLU A 137 -4.91 17.04 20.37
CA GLU A 137 -4.61 18.36 19.84
C GLU A 137 -3.34 18.35 18.96
N GLY A 138 -3.28 19.22 17.96
CA GLY A 138 -2.14 19.40 17.06
C GLY A 138 -2.16 20.75 16.35
N ASP A 139 -1.01 21.14 15.78
CA ASP A 139 -0.87 22.39 15.03
C ASP A 139 -1.11 22.19 13.53
N VAL A 140 -0.68 21.05 13.00
CA VAL A 140 -0.75 20.68 11.58
C VAL A 140 -1.24 19.24 11.47
N PHE A 141 -2.11 18.98 10.50
CA PHE A 141 -2.71 17.66 10.26
C PHE A 141 -2.46 17.26 8.80
N ILE A 142 -1.92 16.06 8.61
CA ILE A 142 -1.63 15.52 7.27
C ILE A 142 -2.43 14.22 7.12
N GLU A 143 -3.46 14.24 6.28
CA GLU A 143 -4.24 13.04 5.96
C GLU A 143 -3.48 12.18 4.95
N THR A 144 -3.13 10.97 5.35
CA THR A 144 -2.50 9.94 4.50
C THR A 144 -3.19 8.58 4.69
N THR A 145 -4.50 8.61 4.91
CA THR A 145 -5.37 7.44 5.14
C THR A 145 -5.50 6.52 3.92
N GLY A 146 -4.96 6.94 2.77
CA GLY A 146 -5.10 6.25 1.49
C GLY A 146 -6.53 6.34 0.95
N THR A 147 -6.84 5.53 -0.06
CA THR A 147 -8.14 5.56 -0.75
C THR A 147 -8.84 4.20 -0.77
N THR A 148 -8.31 3.19 -0.07
CA THR A 148 -8.97 1.88 -0.02
C THR A 148 -10.26 1.98 0.78
N GLY A 149 -11.37 1.69 0.11
CA GLY A 149 -12.71 1.78 0.68
C GLY A 149 -12.96 0.79 1.82
N PRO A 150 -14.02 1.02 2.61
CA PRO A 150 -14.47 0.10 3.65
C PRO A 150 -14.94 -1.23 3.06
N MET A 151 -15.18 -2.22 3.93
CA MET A 151 -15.74 -3.51 3.55
C MET A 151 -17.04 -3.39 2.74
N GLY A 152 -17.87 -2.38 3.02
CA GLY A 152 -19.07 -2.09 2.23
C GLY A 152 -18.78 -1.82 0.75
N ASN A 153 -17.65 -1.16 0.43
CA ASN A 153 -17.24 -0.94 -0.96
C ASN A 153 -16.77 -2.25 -1.61
N CYS A 154 -16.14 -3.15 -0.86
CA CYS A 154 -15.77 -4.47 -1.36
C CYS A 154 -17.01 -5.29 -1.76
N MET A 155 -18.10 -5.19 -0.99
CA MET A 155 -19.38 -5.85 -1.28
C MET A 155 -20.13 -5.16 -2.43
N ARG A 156 -20.10 -3.83 -2.51
CA ARG A 156 -20.85 -3.05 -3.51
C ARG A 156 -20.21 -3.06 -4.89
N TYR A 157 -18.88 -2.95 -4.95
CA TYR A 157 -18.14 -2.73 -6.21
C TYR A 157 -17.22 -3.90 -6.60
N GLY A 158 -17.07 -4.89 -5.72
CA GLY A 158 -16.25 -6.09 -5.94
C GLY A 158 -17.01 -7.37 -5.61
N ASN A 159 -16.27 -8.44 -5.30
CA ASN A 159 -16.82 -9.78 -5.05
C ASN A 159 -16.91 -10.10 -3.55
N GLY A 160 -17.01 -9.07 -2.71
CA GLY A 160 -16.98 -9.19 -1.26
C GLY A 160 -15.59 -9.09 -0.64
N CYS A 161 -15.51 -9.41 0.65
CA CYS A 161 -14.30 -9.21 1.46
C CYS A 161 -13.55 -10.52 1.70
N SER A 162 -12.33 -10.62 1.17
CA SER A 162 -11.39 -11.71 1.46
C SER A 162 -10.40 -11.39 2.58
N MET A 163 -10.64 -10.31 3.34
CA MET A 163 -9.78 -9.80 4.41
C MET A 163 -8.33 -9.58 3.94
N CYS A 164 -8.11 -8.50 3.18
CA CYS A 164 -6.77 -8.07 2.80
C CYS A 164 -5.96 -7.55 4.01
N VAL A 165 -4.69 -7.17 3.79
CA VAL A 165 -3.76 -6.70 4.84
C VAL A 165 -4.29 -5.52 5.68
N LEU A 166 -5.25 -4.76 5.17
CA LEU A 166 -5.88 -3.64 5.90
C LEU A 166 -6.83 -4.09 7.01
N ARG A 167 -7.26 -5.37 6.99
CA ARG A 167 -7.98 -6.07 8.06
C ARG A 167 -9.13 -5.24 8.65
N CYS A 168 -9.97 -4.68 7.78
CA CYS A 168 -11.12 -3.85 8.16
C CYS A 168 -12.07 -4.53 9.18
N PRO A 169 -12.30 -5.86 9.17
CA PRO A 169 -13.09 -6.49 10.23
C PRO A 169 -12.52 -6.34 11.64
N ALA A 170 -11.19 -6.23 11.78
CA ALA A 170 -10.52 -6.05 13.08
C ALA A 170 -10.35 -4.57 13.44
N PHE A 171 -9.84 -3.76 12.51
CA PHE A 171 -9.45 -2.37 12.76
C PHE A 171 -10.49 -1.34 12.32
N GLY A 172 -11.58 -1.80 11.72
CA GLY A 172 -12.63 -0.98 11.09
C GLY A 172 -12.22 -0.23 9.83
N PRO A 173 -13.15 0.58 9.30
CA PRO A 173 -13.03 1.20 7.99
C PRO A 173 -12.11 2.42 7.98
N ARG A 174 -11.67 2.83 6.78
CA ARG A 174 -11.18 4.20 6.55
C ARG A 174 -12.32 5.19 6.79
N ILE A 175 -11.99 6.33 7.37
CA ILE A 175 -12.84 7.52 7.43
C ILE A 175 -12.11 8.63 6.66
N SER A 176 -12.83 9.34 5.79
CA SER A 176 -12.28 10.50 5.08
C SER A 176 -12.21 11.68 6.04
N ILE A 177 -11.00 12.20 6.27
CA ILE A 177 -10.82 13.36 7.14
C ILE A 177 -11.16 14.64 6.39
N SER A 178 -10.82 14.72 5.09
CA SER A 178 -11.32 15.74 4.17
C SER A 178 -12.84 15.89 4.23
N GLU A 179 -13.60 14.80 4.19
CA GLU A 179 -15.07 14.88 4.25
C GLU A 179 -15.57 15.40 5.60
N ARG A 180 -14.87 15.09 6.70
CA ARG A 180 -15.16 15.69 8.02
C ARG A 180 -14.89 17.19 8.05
N CYS A 181 -14.01 17.69 7.19
CA CYS A 181 -13.80 19.13 6.95
C CYS A 181 -14.79 19.72 5.92
N GLY A 182 -15.73 18.95 5.38
CA GLY A 182 -16.66 19.40 4.33
C GLY A 182 -16.07 19.39 2.91
N VAL A 183 -14.96 18.68 2.69
CA VAL A 183 -14.32 18.51 1.37
C VAL A 183 -14.53 17.08 0.89
N SER A 184 -15.20 16.90 -0.24
CA SER A 184 -15.43 15.56 -0.80
C SER A 184 -14.15 14.93 -1.34
N ASP A 185 -14.01 13.61 -1.13
CA ASP A 185 -12.94 12.84 -1.75
C ASP A 185 -13.10 12.79 -3.28
N ILE A 186 -11.97 12.83 -3.99
CA ILE A 186 -11.95 12.59 -5.44
C ILE A 186 -12.19 11.11 -5.68
N GLN A 187 -13.21 10.79 -6.48
CA GLN A 187 -13.59 9.42 -6.79
C GLN A 187 -12.93 8.98 -8.11
N GLY A 188 -12.30 7.80 -8.09
CA GLY A 188 -11.75 7.18 -9.29
C GLY A 188 -12.82 6.36 -10.03
N GLU A 189 -12.77 6.38 -11.36
CA GLU A 189 -13.66 5.65 -12.26
C GLU A 189 -12.88 4.60 -13.06
N ARG A 190 -13.51 3.46 -13.37
CA ARG A 190 -12.91 2.36 -14.18
C ARG A 190 -13.56 2.16 -15.55
N GLY A 191 -14.51 3.02 -15.92
CA GLY A 191 -15.29 3.00 -17.14
C GLY A 191 -16.41 4.04 -17.03
N ASP A 192 -17.24 4.17 -18.07
CA ASP A 192 -18.32 5.18 -18.13
C ASP A 192 -19.22 5.10 -16.89
N ASP A 193 -19.07 6.07 -15.98
CA ASP A 193 -19.80 6.23 -14.72
C ASP A 193 -19.68 5.07 -13.70
N ILE A 194 -18.68 4.19 -13.83
CA ILE A 194 -18.45 3.09 -12.87
C ILE A 194 -17.37 3.49 -11.86
N LEU A 195 -17.81 3.81 -10.65
CA LEU A 195 -16.94 4.15 -9.53
C LEU A 195 -16.12 2.96 -9.04
N GLY A 196 -14.88 3.28 -8.67
CA GLY A 196 -13.94 2.38 -8.01
C GLY A 196 -13.21 1.47 -8.98
N ALA A 197 -12.02 1.03 -8.57
CA ALA A 197 -11.21 0.09 -9.32
C ALA A 197 -10.68 -1.01 -8.40
N PHE A 198 -10.44 -2.20 -8.96
CA PHE A 198 -10.10 -3.38 -8.16
C PHE A 198 -8.63 -3.77 -8.33
N SER A 199 -7.98 -4.12 -7.22
CA SER A 199 -6.64 -4.72 -7.22
C SER A 199 -6.76 -6.21 -6.92
N GLY A 200 -6.12 -7.05 -7.74
CA GLY A 200 -6.22 -8.51 -7.67
C GLY A 200 -4.92 -9.23 -7.32
N SER A 201 -3.96 -8.55 -6.68
CA SER A 201 -2.75 -9.23 -6.21
C SER A 201 -3.03 -10.06 -4.95
N CYS A 202 -2.61 -11.32 -4.96
CA CYS A 202 -2.74 -12.24 -3.83
C CYS A 202 -1.37 -12.63 -3.27
N LYS A 203 -1.27 -12.75 -1.95
CA LYS A 203 -0.10 -13.32 -1.27
C LYS A 203 -0.30 -14.83 -1.14
N LEU A 204 0.69 -15.60 -1.58
CA LEU A 204 0.75 -17.05 -1.44
C LEU A 204 1.88 -17.40 -0.48
N ALA A 205 1.64 -18.40 0.37
CA ALA A 205 2.72 -19.02 1.13
C ALA A 205 3.66 -19.67 0.12
N LYS A 206 4.93 -19.26 0.09
CA LYS A 206 5.90 -19.75 -0.92
C LYS A 206 6.10 -21.25 -0.76
N GLU A 207 6.01 -21.72 0.47
CA GLU A 207 6.09 -23.11 0.92
C GLU A 207 4.95 -23.98 0.37
N SER A 208 3.84 -23.38 -0.06
CA SER A 208 2.72 -24.11 -0.68
C SER A 208 2.95 -24.44 -2.16
N LEU A 209 4.02 -23.90 -2.77
CA LEU A 209 4.37 -24.12 -4.17
C LEU A 209 5.27 -25.36 -4.34
N SER A 210 5.29 -25.94 -5.54
CA SER A 210 6.22 -27.04 -5.86
C SER A 210 7.67 -26.62 -5.67
N ASP A 211 8.56 -27.60 -5.42
CA ASP A 211 10.00 -27.33 -5.27
C ASP A 211 10.56 -26.60 -6.49
N GLU A 212 10.16 -27.02 -7.70
CA GLU A 212 10.57 -26.38 -8.97
C GLU A 212 10.23 -24.88 -9.03
N ILE A 213 8.98 -24.51 -8.70
CA ILE A 213 8.56 -23.10 -8.71
C ILE A 213 9.29 -22.32 -7.62
N ARG A 214 9.50 -22.91 -6.43
CA ARG A 214 10.22 -22.26 -5.35
C ARG A 214 11.68 -21.99 -5.71
N ASP A 215 12.35 -22.95 -6.33
CA ASP A 215 13.74 -22.83 -6.75
C ASP A 215 13.92 -21.78 -7.84
N GLU A 216 12.98 -21.70 -8.79
CA GLU A 216 12.99 -20.66 -9.81
C GLU A 216 12.71 -19.28 -9.19
N LEU A 217 11.75 -19.14 -8.28
CA LEU A 217 11.51 -17.89 -7.55
C LEU A 217 12.73 -17.47 -6.71
N ASN A 218 13.37 -18.42 -6.02
CA ASN A 218 14.58 -18.17 -5.21
C ASN A 218 15.76 -17.66 -6.05
N SER A 219 15.88 -18.14 -7.30
CA SER A 219 17.02 -17.82 -8.15
C SER A 219 16.79 -16.61 -9.05
N LYS A 220 15.56 -16.40 -9.52
CA LYS A 220 15.22 -15.36 -10.52
C LYS A 220 14.33 -14.24 -9.97
N GLY A 221 13.68 -14.44 -8.84
CA GLY A 221 12.69 -13.52 -8.28
C GLY A 221 11.34 -13.49 -8.99
N VAL A 222 11.20 -14.16 -10.13
CA VAL A 222 9.98 -14.21 -10.93
C VAL A 222 9.79 -15.58 -11.59
N VAL A 223 8.54 -16.03 -11.64
CA VAL A 223 8.09 -17.19 -12.43
C VAL A 223 6.86 -16.79 -13.24
N ILE A 224 6.82 -17.19 -14.51
CA ILE A 224 5.69 -16.93 -15.41
C ILE A 224 5.12 -18.27 -15.85
N LEU A 225 3.90 -18.57 -15.39
CA LEU A 225 3.20 -19.81 -15.73
C LEU A 225 2.10 -19.50 -16.73
N LYS A 226 2.03 -20.26 -17.83
CA LYS A 226 0.96 -20.10 -18.82
C LYS A 226 -0.36 -20.63 -18.28
N ILE A 227 -1.42 -19.88 -18.52
CA ILE A 227 -2.79 -20.30 -18.21
C ILE A 227 -3.28 -21.20 -19.36
N PRO A 228 -4.04 -22.27 -19.09
CA PRO A 228 -4.72 -23.06 -20.13
C PRO A 228 -5.58 -22.16 -21.03
N LYS A 229 -5.67 -22.46 -22.33
CA LYS A 229 -6.32 -21.55 -23.29
C LYS A 229 -7.79 -21.28 -22.95
N GLU A 230 -8.46 -22.29 -22.42
CA GLU A 230 -9.83 -22.28 -21.93
C GLU A 230 -10.07 -21.35 -20.74
N ASP A 231 -9.03 -21.07 -19.94
CA ASP A 231 -9.09 -20.22 -18.74
C ASP A 231 -8.62 -18.78 -19.00
N ILE A 232 -8.22 -18.45 -20.23
CA ILE A 232 -7.80 -17.10 -20.60
C ILE A 232 -9.05 -16.21 -20.70
N ASN A 233 -9.20 -15.30 -19.74
CA ASN A 233 -10.15 -14.20 -19.84
C ASN A 233 -9.44 -12.85 -20.05
N TYR A 234 -9.74 -12.18 -21.17
CA TYR A 234 -9.28 -10.83 -21.48
C TYR A 234 -10.13 -9.73 -20.83
N ASP A 235 -11.42 -9.99 -20.58
CA ASP A 235 -12.35 -9.00 -20.02
C ASP A 235 -11.89 -8.52 -18.64
N LYS A 236 -11.21 -9.38 -17.88
CA LYS A 236 -10.64 -9.06 -16.57
C LYS A 236 -9.61 -7.91 -16.62
N LEU A 237 -8.99 -7.62 -17.77
CA LEU A 237 -8.02 -6.53 -17.90
C LEU A 237 -8.67 -5.16 -17.70
N SER A 238 -9.94 -5.00 -18.08
CA SER A 238 -10.70 -3.75 -17.93
C SER A 238 -10.95 -3.37 -16.46
N THR A 239 -10.90 -4.35 -15.55
CA THR A 239 -11.21 -4.14 -14.12
C THR A 239 -10.00 -3.70 -13.28
N LYS A 240 -8.80 -3.73 -13.87
CA LYS A 240 -7.54 -3.49 -13.16
C LYS A 240 -7.38 -2.04 -12.76
N VAL A 241 -7.17 -1.78 -11.47
CA VAL A 241 -6.81 -0.44 -10.97
C VAL A 241 -5.45 0.03 -11.48
N CYS A 242 -4.48 -0.89 -11.56
CA CYS A 242 -3.14 -0.56 -12.04
C CYS A 242 -3.06 -0.82 -13.54
N GLN A 243 -3.11 0.26 -14.33
CA GLN A 243 -3.06 0.21 -15.80
C GLN A 243 -1.82 -0.52 -16.34
N GLN A 244 -0.70 -0.47 -15.61
CA GLN A 244 0.53 -1.22 -15.96
C GLN A 244 0.34 -2.75 -15.98
N TYR A 245 -0.70 -3.28 -15.34
CA TYR A 245 -1.05 -4.71 -15.36
C TYR A 245 -2.21 -5.04 -16.30
N ALA A 246 -2.73 -4.07 -17.05
CA ALA A 246 -3.78 -4.25 -18.05
C ALA A 246 -3.20 -4.70 -19.41
N LEU A 247 -2.23 -5.63 -19.38
CA LEU A 247 -1.57 -6.18 -20.57
C LEU A 247 -2.04 -7.61 -20.82
N LYS A 248 -2.03 -8.04 -22.08
CA LYS A 248 -2.43 -9.42 -22.47
C LYS A 248 -1.66 -10.49 -21.70
N GLU A 249 -0.41 -10.22 -21.33
CA GLU A 249 0.43 -11.14 -20.59
C GLU A 249 -0.16 -11.48 -19.22
N PHE A 250 -0.91 -10.56 -18.58
CA PHE A 250 -1.63 -10.81 -17.33
C PHE A 250 -2.99 -11.52 -17.55
N ALA A 251 -3.45 -11.60 -18.80
CA ALA A 251 -4.58 -12.44 -19.19
C ALA A 251 -4.15 -13.88 -19.45
N GLU A 252 -3.03 -14.05 -20.14
CA GLU A 252 -2.50 -15.32 -20.62
C GLU A 252 -1.61 -16.05 -19.61
N ASN A 253 -1.11 -15.36 -18.57
CA ASN A 253 -0.15 -15.93 -17.63
C ASN A 253 -0.47 -15.60 -16.16
N ILE A 254 0.02 -16.48 -15.29
CA ILE A 254 0.21 -16.27 -13.87
C ILE A 254 1.64 -15.76 -13.66
N ILE A 255 1.77 -14.55 -13.12
CA ILE A 255 3.08 -13.96 -12.79
C ILE A 255 3.25 -14.01 -11.28
N LEU A 256 4.23 -14.80 -10.83
CA LEU A 256 4.63 -14.94 -9.44
C LEU A 256 5.91 -14.13 -9.20
N LEU A 257 5.91 -13.32 -8.15
CA LEU A 257 7.05 -12.50 -7.73
C LEU A 257 7.46 -12.87 -6.32
N ASP A 258 8.76 -13.01 -6.07
CA ASP A 258 9.28 -13.32 -4.74
C ASP A 258 9.60 -12.06 -3.94
N THR A 259 8.71 -11.71 -3.02
CA THR A 259 8.88 -10.57 -2.11
C THR A 259 9.17 -11.04 -0.68
N GLY A 260 9.81 -12.21 -0.51
CA GLY A 260 9.89 -12.92 0.77
C GLY A 260 8.69 -13.84 1.03
N HIS A 261 7.64 -13.69 0.23
CA HIS A 261 6.62 -14.69 -0.10
C HIS A 261 6.43 -14.70 -1.63
N ALA A 262 5.65 -15.65 -2.16
CA ALA A 262 5.19 -15.56 -3.53
C ALA A 262 3.98 -14.63 -3.62
N VAL A 263 4.07 -13.57 -4.43
CA VAL A 263 2.94 -12.69 -4.77
C VAL A 263 2.47 -13.02 -6.16
N TYR A 264 1.18 -13.25 -6.32
CA TYR A 264 0.53 -13.53 -7.59
C TYR A 264 -0.31 -12.34 -8.05
N SER A 265 -0.16 -11.88 -9.30
CA SER A 265 -1.07 -10.89 -9.90
C SER A 265 -2.21 -11.57 -10.69
N LYS A 266 -3.41 -11.68 -10.11
CA LYS A 266 -4.60 -12.26 -10.79
C LYS A 266 -5.61 -11.17 -11.16
N GLY A 267 -6.33 -11.33 -12.27
CA GLY A 267 -7.64 -10.71 -12.50
C GLY A 267 -8.71 -11.78 -12.23
N GLN A 268 -9.77 -11.42 -11.52
CA GLN A 268 -10.86 -12.31 -11.08
C GLN A 268 -11.29 -13.26 -12.22
N ASP A 269 -11.53 -14.54 -11.89
CA ASP A 269 -12.39 -15.51 -12.60
C ASP A 269 -12.08 -16.99 -12.29
N ILE A 270 -11.70 -17.33 -11.05
CA ILE A 270 -11.89 -18.71 -10.57
C ILE A 270 -12.28 -18.64 -9.09
N ILE A 271 -13.57 -18.83 -8.82
CA ILE A 271 -14.10 -19.60 -7.69
C ILE A 271 -14.95 -20.69 -8.33
#